data_AF-A0A9N9RA90-F1
#
_entry.id   AF-A0A9N9RA90-F1
#
_cell.length_a   1.000
_cell.length_b   1.000
_cell.length_c   1.000
_cell.angle_alpha   90.00
_cell.angle_beta   90.00
_cell.angle_gamma   90.00
#
_symmetry.space_group_name_H-M   'P 1'
#
loop_
_entity.id
_entity.type
_entity.pdbx_description
1 polymer ?
#
loop_
_entity_poly.entity_id
_entity_poly.type
_entity_poly.pdbx_seq_one_letter_code
_entity_poly.pdbx_strand_id
1 'polypeptide(L)'
;MEYDSVHSAIKRKLKNREIHLPSDYVSVTKEARIKEQYEVVEVDYSFFKNYADSSTFLYKSIRPGYKAGDPVVTDLRAMKYKPNGDILIKLNFDEDWMALPQRRYKIDTT
;
A
#
# COMPACT_ATOMS: atom_id res chain seq x y z
N MET A 1 17.62 19.25 26.63
CA MET A 1 17.34 20.55 25.99
C MET A 1 17.80 20.60 24.51
N GLU A 2 18.17 19.48 23.88
CA GLU A 2 18.58 19.47 22.46
C GLU A 2 17.40 19.65 21.49
N TYR A 3 16.19 19.25 21.87
CA TYR A 3 14.99 19.46 21.06
C TYR A 3 14.64 20.94 20.88
N ASP A 4 14.80 21.75 21.94
CA ASP A 4 14.53 23.19 21.88
C ASP A 4 15.55 23.93 21.01
N SER A 5 16.81 23.45 20.97
CA SER A 5 17.85 24.06 20.13
C SER A 5 17.60 23.81 18.64
N VAL A 6 17.17 22.60 18.27
CA VAL A 6 16.78 22.25 16.89
C VAL A 6 15.57 23.07 16.45
N HIS A 7 14.51 23.11 17.27
CA HIS A 7 13.30 23.87 16.95
C HIS A 7 13.62 25.38 16.78
N SER A 8 14.45 25.94 17.64
CA SER A 8 14.89 27.33 17.57
C SER A 8 15.68 27.64 16.28
N ALA A 9 16.59 26.73 15.87
CA ALA A 9 17.38 26.89 14.66
C ALA A 9 16.51 26.89 13.38
N ILE A 10 15.56 25.96 13.30
CA ILE A 10 14.60 25.87 12.19
C ILE A 10 13.74 27.15 12.14
N LYS A 11 13.20 27.58 13.28
CA LYS A 11 12.36 28.79 13.39
C LYS A 11 13.09 30.06 12.94
N ARG A 12 14.41 30.16 13.21
CA ARG A 12 15.23 31.30 12.76
C ARG A 12 15.37 31.34 11.23
N LYS A 13 15.47 30.17 10.58
CA LYS A 13 15.55 30.05 9.11
C LYS A 13 14.19 30.21 8.42
N LEU A 14 13.11 29.87 9.13
CA LEU A 14 11.74 29.96 8.63
C LEU A 14 11.22 31.41 8.53
N LYS A 15 11.61 32.29 9.45
CA LYS A 15 11.04 33.66 9.60
C LYS A 15 11.10 34.56 8.35
N ASN A 16 12.02 34.31 7.42
CA ASN A 16 12.22 35.12 6.22
C ASN A 16 12.12 34.29 4.93
N ARG A 17 11.43 33.15 4.98
CA ARG A 17 11.18 32.31 3.81
C ARG A 17 9.70 32.15 3.60
N GLU A 18 9.27 32.34 2.37
CA GLU A 18 7.95 31.90 1.93
C GLU A 18 8.00 30.39 1.70
N ILE A 19 6.93 29.72 2.13
CA ILE A 19 6.77 28.29 1.99
C ILE A 19 5.56 28.08 1.11
N HIS A 20 5.78 27.47 -0.05
CA HIS A 20 4.72 27.20 -1.01
C HIS A 20 4.32 25.72 -0.98
N LEU A 21 5.26 24.83 -0.66
CA LEU A 21 5.06 23.39 -0.65
C LEU A 21 5.58 22.74 0.65
N PRO A 22 4.98 21.61 1.09
CA PRO A 22 5.49 20.84 2.22
C PRO A 22 6.97 20.41 2.07
N SER A 23 7.41 20.13 0.83
CA SER A 23 8.80 19.81 0.50
C SER A 23 9.78 20.94 0.86
N ASP A 24 9.32 22.20 0.87
CA ASP A 24 10.18 23.34 1.20
C ASP A 24 10.59 23.31 2.68
N TYR A 25 9.75 22.73 3.56
CA TYR A 25 10.13 22.51 4.96
C TYR A 25 11.31 21.55 5.08
N VAL A 26 11.41 20.53 4.22
CA VAL A 26 12.54 19.59 4.22
C VAL A 26 13.84 20.34 3.92
N SER A 27 13.83 21.19 2.89
CA SER A 27 14.98 22.01 2.50
C SER A 27 15.38 23.00 3.60
N VAL A 28 14.41 23.72 4.19
CA VAL A 28 14.65 24.65 5.30
C VAL A 28 15.24 23.93 6.51
N THR A 29 14.72 22.74 6.82
CA THR A 29 15.17 21.95 7.97
C THR A 29 16.58 21.40 7.73
N LYS A 30 16.93 21.00 6.51
CA LYS A 30 18.29 20.60 6.12
C LYS A 30 19.29 21.76 6.26
N GLU A 31 18.91 22.96 5.83
CA GLU A 31 19.75 24.17 5.95
C GLU A 31 19.89 24.71 7.37
N ALA A 32 18.92 24.41 8.24
CA ALA A 32 18.97 24.76 9.66
C ALA A 32 19.91 23.85 10.47
N ARG A 33 20.46 22.78 9.86
CA ARG A 33 21.43 21.89 10.51
C ARG A 33 22.74 22.63 10.76
N ILE A 34 23.01 22.93 12.02
CA ILE A 34 24.28 23.51 12.47
C ILE A 34 25.38 22.44 12.53
N LYS A 35 24.99 21.19 12.85
CA LYS A 35 25.80 19.97 12.86
C LYS A 35 24.92 18.80 12.41
N GLU A 36 25.50 17.71 11.91
CA GLU A 36 24.76 16.49 11.50
C GLU A 36 24.19 15.68 12.69
N GLN A 37 23.54 16.35 13.64
CA GLN A 37 23.00 15.75 14.86
C GLN A 37 21.64 15.07 14.66
N TYR A 38 20.92 15.43 13.60
CA TYR A 38 19.62 14.85 13.27
C TYR A 38 19.47 14.69 11.76
N GLU A 39 18.62 13.75 11.37
CA GLU A 39 18.26 13.48 9.98
C GLU A 39 16.94 14.16 9.64
N VAL A 40 16.84 14.65 8.40
CA VAL A 40 15.61 15.22 7.86
C VAL A 40 15.08 14.25 6.81
N VAL A 41 14.12 13.44 7.24
CA VAL A 41 13.46 12.46 6.37
C VAL A 41 12.17 13.08 5.86
N GLU A 42 12.03 13.15 4.54
CA GLU A 42 10.74 13.42 3.91
C GLU A 42 9.93 12.14 3.96
N VAL A 43 8.68 12.23 4.40
CA VAL A 43 7.80 11.06 4.51
C VAL A 43 7.51 10.55 3.10
N ASP A 44 8.12 9.42 2.75
CA ASP A 44 7.77 8.68 1.56
C ASP A 44 6.54 7.81 1.87
N TYR A 45 5.58 7.79 0.96
CA TYR A 45 4.37 6.97 1.11
C TYR A 45 4.64 5.47 0.82
N SER A 46 5.90 5.05 0.89
CA SER A 46 6.36 3.68 0.62
C SER A 46 5.90 2.68 1.67
N PHE A 47 5.56 3.15 2.87
CA PHE A 47 4.97 2.32 3.94
C PHE A 47 3.55 1.84 3.62
N PHE A 48 2.87 2.46 2.64
CA PHE A 48 1.57 1.97 2.20
C PHE A 48 1.73 0.71 1.36
N LYS A 49 0.91 -0.30 1.68
CA LYS A 49 0.86 -1.52 0.88
C LYS A 49 0.39 -1.19 -0.53
N ASN A 50 1.24 -1.45 -1.51
CA ASN A 50 0.91 -1.24 -2.91
C ASN A 50 -0.03 -2.32 -3.43
N TYR A 51 -1.33 -2.05 -3.41
CA TYR A 51 -2.36 -2.95 -3.96
C TYR A 51 -2.39 -2.99 -5.50
N ALA A 52 -1.63 -2.14 -6.19
CA ALA A 52 -1.47 -2.23 -7.65
C ALA A 52 -0.37 -3.23 -8.05
N ASP A 53 0.46 -3.68 -7.10
CA ASP A 53 1.50 -4.66 -7.38
C ASP A 53 0.92 -6.08 -7.45
N SER A 54 0.81 -6.58 -8.68
CA SER A 54 0.34 -7.94 -8.98
C SER A 54 1.21 -9.05 -8.40
N SER A 55 2.47 -8.76 -8.01
CA SER A 55 3.34 -9.74 -7.34
C SER A 55 2.80 -10.15 -5.97
N THR A 56 2.04 -9.24 -5.33
CA THR A 56 1.46 -9.45 -4.00
C THR A 56 0.15 -10.26 -4.02
N PHE A 57 -0.34 -10.64 -5.21
CA PHE A 57 -1.64 -11.28 -5.35
C PHE A 57 -1.54 -12.81 -5.24
N LEU A 58 -2.35 -13.40 -4.36
CA LEU A 58 -2.47 -14.87 -4.25
C LEU A 58 -3.10 -15.51 -5.50
N TYR A 59 -4.02 -14.79 -6.15
CA TYR A 59 -4.67 -15.20 -7.40
C TYR A 59 -4.58 -14.06 -8.40
N LYS A 60 -4.18 -14.38 -9.63
CA LYS A 60 -4.11 -13.40 -10.72
C LYS A 60 -5.47 -13.01 -11.27
N SER A 61 -6.48 -13.85 -11.06
CA SER A 61 -7.83 -13.62 -11.53
C SER A 61 -8.85 -14.29 -10.61
N ILE A 62 -10.04 -13.72 -10.55
CA ILE A 62 -11.20 -14.31 -9.87
C ILE A 62 -12.12 -15.03 -10.87
N ARG A 63 -11.75 -15.11 -12.15
CA ARG A 63 -12.54 -15.77 -13.19
C ARG A 63 -12.62 -17.28 -12.91
N PRO A 64 -13.82 -17.86 -12.79
CA PRO A 64 -13.98 -19.30 -12.56
C PRO A 64 -13.61 -20.13 -13.80
N GLY A 65 -14.00 -19.67 -14.98
CA GLY A 65 -13.76 -20.37 -16.24
C GLY A 65 -12.42 -20.07 -16.90
N TYR A 66 -11.94 -20.99 -17.75
CA TYR A 66 -10.71 -20.80 -18.53
C TYR A 66 -10.99 -20.63 -20.03
N LYS A 67 -11.96 -21.38 -20.57
CA LYS A 67 -12.29 -21.43 -22.00
C LYS A 67 -13.48 -20.54 -22.35
N ALA A 68 -13.70 -20.35 -23.64
CA ALA A 68 -14.91 -19.70 -24.14
C ALA A 68 -16.13 -20.60 -23.83
N GLY A 69 -17.18 -20.01 -23.27
CA GLY A 69 -18.36 -20.74 -22.80
C GLY A 69 -18.31 -21.13 -21.31
N ASP A 70 -17.14 -21.05 -20.66
CA ASP A 70 -17.06 -21.25 -19.21
C ASP A 70 -17.54 -19.99 -18.44
N PRO A 71 -17.99 -20.14 -17.18
CA PRO A 71 -18.43 -19.02 -16.35
C PRO A 71 -17.37 -17.92 -16.23
N VAL A 72 -17.81 -16.68 -16.38
CA VAL A 72 -16.98 -15.49 -16.28
C VAL A 72 -17.20 -14.78 -14.94
N VAL A 73 -16.45 -13.70 -14.69
CA VAL A 73 -16.51 -12.96 -13.42
C VAL A 73 -17.92 -12.44 -13.14
N THR A 74 -18.69 -12.09 -14.17
CA THR A 74 -20.07 -11.59 -14.03
C THR A 74 -21.08 -12.65 -13.57
N ASP A 75 -20.73 -13.93 -13.69
CA ASP A 75 -21.59 -15.04 -13.25
C ASP A 75 -21.43 -15.35 -11.76
N LEU A 76 -20.44 -14.74 -11.09
CA LEU A 76 -20.22 -14.89 -9.66
C LEU A 76 -21.36 -14.25 -8.87
N ARG A 77 -21.94 -15.00 -7.93
CA ARG A 77 -23.01 -14.52 -7.04
C ARG A 77 -22.53 -14.25 -5.62
N ALA A 78 -21.56 -15.01 -5.15
CA ALA A 78 -20.97 -14.80 -3.84
C ALA A 78 -19.50 -15.23 -3.81
N MET A 79 -18.71 -14.56 -2.97
CA MET A 79 -17.33 -14.90 -2.68
C MET A 79 -17.10 -14.94 -1.17
N LYS A 80 -16.33 -15.92 -0.70
CA LYS A 80 -15.95 -16.07 0.70
C LYS A 80 -14.43 -16.21 0.80
N TYR A 81 -13.81 -15.23 1.44
CA TYR A 81 -12.39 -15.21 1.73
C TYR A 81 -12.12 -15.93 3.05
N LYS A 82 -11.19 -16.88 3.05
CA LYS A 82 -10.74 -17.57 4.27
C LYS A 82 -9.41 -16.99 4.76
N PRO A 83 -9.11 -17.05 6.07
CA PRO A 83 -7.84 -16.55 6.63
C PRO A 83 -6.58 -17.19 6.05
N ASN A 84 -6.68 -18.40 5.53
CA ASN A 84 -5.58 -19.13 4.89
C ASN A 84 -5.34 -18.73 3.42
N GLY A 85 -6.06 -17.72 2.91
CA GLY A 85 -5.95 -17.25 1.53
C GLY A 85 -6.79 -18.05 0.52
N ASP A 86 -7.62 -19.00 0.96
CA ASP A 86 -8.61 -19.64 0.09
C ASP A 86 -9.72 -18.65 -0.30
N ILE A 87 -10.12 -18.70 -1.57
CA ILE A 87 -11.33 -18.04 -2.06
C ILE A 87 -12.32 -19.13 -2.44
N LEU A 88 -13.48 -19.10 -1.80
CA LEU A 88 -14.62 -19.91 -2.21
C LEU A 88 -15.62 -19.05 -2.98
N ILE A 89 -16.27 -19.63 -3.97
CA ILE A 89 -17.23 -18.95 -4.85
C ILE A 89 -18.54 -19.71 -4.91
N LYS A 90 -19.60 -18.99 -5.33
CA LYS A 90 -20.89 -19.54 -5.74
C LYS A 90 -21.30 -18.95 -7.08
N LEU A 91 -21.79 -19.80 -7.99
CA LEU A 91 -22.40 -19.38 -9.26
C LEU A 91 -23.92 -19.23 -9.14
N ASN A 92 -24.55 -19.99 -8.25
CA ASN A 92 -25.94 -19.80 -7.81
C ASN A 92 -26.01 -19.74 -6.28
N PHE A 93 -27.01 -19.02 -5.74
CA PHE A 93 -27.14 -18.86 -4.28
C PHE A 93 -27.44 -20.18 -3.56
N ASP A 94 -28.18 -21.08 -4.22
CA ASP A 94 -28.62 -22.37 -3.70
C ASP A 94 -27.55 -23.46 -3.77
N GLU A 95 -26.48 -23.25 -4.53
CA GLU A 95 -25.38 -24.20 -4.65
C GLU A 95 -24.42 -24.13 -3.46
N ASP A 96 -23.71 -25.22 -3.21
CA ASP A 96 -22.65 -25.25 -2.21
C ASP A 96 -21.45 -24.39 -2.62
N TRP A 97 -20.67 -23.98 -1.61
CA TRP A 97 -19.44 -23.25 -1.85
C TRP A 97 -18.40 -24.12 -2.54
N MET A 98 -17.92 -23.69 -3.70
CA MET A 98 -16.81 -24.34 -4.39
C MET A 98 -15.52 -23.54 -4.23
N ALA A 99 -14.37 -24.20 -4.26
CA ALA A 99 -13.09 -23.49 -4.32
C ALA A 99 -12.96 -22.80 -5.69
N LEU A 100 -12.39 -21.59 -5.70
CA LEU A 100 -12.04 -20.92 -6.94
C LEU A 100 -11.11 -21.85 -7.74
N PRO A 101 -11.49 -22.26 -8.97
CA PRO A 101 -10.74 -23.25 -9.75
C PRO A 101 -9.51 -22.60 -10.43
N GLN A 102 -8.69 -21.92 -9.65
CA GLN A 102 -7.43 -21.33 -10.07
C GLN A 102 -6.29 -21.72 -9.14
N ARG A 103 -5.11 -21.89 -9.72
CA ARG A 103 -3.89 -22.15 -8.95
C ARG A 103 -3.48 -20.90 -8.19
N ARG A 104 -3.15 -21.07 -6.91
CA ARG A 104 -2.53 -20.02 -6.09
C ARG A 104 -1.06 -19.83 -6.43
N TYR A 105 -0.66 -18.57 -6.41
CA TYR A 105 0.75 -18.20 -6.38
C TYR A 105 1.28 -18.22 -4.95
N LYS A 106 2.55 -18.59 -4.82
CA LYS A 106 3.29 -18.37 -3.56
C LYS A 106 3.68 -16.90 -3.55
N ILE A 107 3.34 -16.21 -2.47
CA ILE A 107 3.84 -14.86 -2.24
C ILE A 107 5.12 -15.02 -1.44
N ASP A 108 6.22 -14.48 -1.95
CA ASP A 108 7.46 -14.38 -1.20
C ASP A 108 7.22 -13.39 -0.08
N THR A 109 7.21 -13.88 1.16
CA THR A 109 7.06 -13.02 2.33
C THR A 109 8.46 -12.49 2.61
N THR A 110 8.77 -11.31 2.05
CA THR A 110 10.01 -10.58 2.34
C THR A 110 9.73 -9.53 3.41
#